data_AF-A0A0U3NBJ9-F1
#
_entry.id   AF-A0A0U3NBJ9-F1
#
_cell.length_a   1.000
_cell.length_b   1.000
_cell.length_c   1.000
_cell.angle_alpha   90.00
_cell.angle_beta   90.00
_cell.angle_gamma   90.00
#
_symmetry.space_group_name_H-M   'P 1'
#
loop_
_entity.id
_entity.type
_entity.pdbx_description
1 polymer ?
#
loop_
_entity_poly.entity_id
_entity_poly.type
_entity_poly.pdbx_seq_one_letter_code
_entity_poly.pdbx_strand_id
1 'polypeptide(L)'
;MVHHLRFFFEAGVDTPLWPEDMASPYGYPCDLARLPISRETRDELARLSEWYQSSIDWDYPPNPSPWSDEESRRFKQQALGALDVLRRELGAGFVVRDESLL
;
A
#
# COMPACT_ATOMS: atom_id res chain seq x y z
N MET A 1 -12.63 17.24 -9.45
CA MET A 1 -11.45 16.62 -10.08
C MET A 1 -11.24 15.28 -9.40
N VAL A 2 -10.95 14.22 -10.13
CA VAL A 2 -10.72 12.88 -9.57
C VAL A 2 -9.22 12.67 -9.44
N HIS A 3 -8.76 12.20 -8.27
CA HIS A 3 -7.36 11.87 -8.03
C HIS A 3 -7.10 10.39 -8.30
N HIS A 4 -5.99 10.07 -8.93
CA HIS A 4 -5.63 8.70 -9.31
C HIS A 4 -4.45 8.21 -8.47
N LEU A 5 -4.66 7.10 -7.77
CA LEU A 5 -3.67 6.40 -6.97
C LEU A 5 -3.55 4.95 -7.45
N ARG A 6 -2.34 4.41 -7.42
CA ARG A 6 -1.99 3.02 -7.63
C ARG A 6 -1.65 2.42 -6.27
N PHE A 7 -2.20 1.24 -6.00
CA PHE A 7 -1.97 0.48 -4.77
C PHE A 7 -1.03 -0.68 -5.07
N PHE A 8 0.20 -0.60 -4.59
CA PHE A 8 1.19 -1.67 -4.65
C PHE A 8 2.30 -1.43 -3.62
N PHE A 9 2.97 -2.50 -3.21
CA PHE A 9 4.04 -2.44 -2.23
C PHE A 9 5.41 -2.36 -2.93
N GLU A 10 6.30 -1.52 -2.40
CA GLU A 10 7.65 -1.34 -2.92
C GLU A 10 8.68 -1.54 -1.81
N ALA A 11 9.83 -2.11 -2.17
CA ALA A 11 10.94 -2.33 -1.25
C ALA A 11 11.50 -0.99 -0.75
N GLY A 12 11.64 -0.85 0.56
CA GLY A 12 12.14 0.36 1.21
C GLY A 12 11.15 1.53 1.30
N VAL A 13 9.87 1.32 0.98
CA VAL A 13 8.83 2.35 1.03
C VAL A 13 7.80 2.04 2.12
N ASP A 14 7.38 3.07 2.84
CA ASP A 14 6.54 2.99 4.06
C ASP A 14 5.03 3.17 3.77
N THR A 15 4.64 3.21 2.50
CA THR A 15 3.27 3.39 2.04
C THR A 15 3.02 2.56 0.78
N PRO A 16 1.83 1.98 0.59
CA PRO A 16 1.51 1.24 -0.62
C PRO A 16 0.86 2.13 -1.70
N LEU A 17 0.84 3.45 -1.50
CA LEU A 17 0.07 4.38 -2.33
C LEU A 17 0.95 5.28 -3.20
N TRP A 18 0.70 5.20 -4.50
CA TRP A 18 1.48 5.88 -5.52
C TRP A 18 0.56 6.71 -6.41
N PRO A 19 0.66 8.05 -6.39
CA PRO A 19 -0.05 8.83 -7.38
C PRO A 19 0.38 8.48 -8.81
N GLU A 20 -0.48 8.78 -9.78
CA GLU A 20 -0.08 8.79 -11.19
C GLU A 20 0.78 10.03 -11.53
N ASP A 21 0.55 11.15 -10.82
CA ASP A 21 1.25 12.42 -11.04
C ASP A 21 2.31 12.67 -9.95
N MET A 22 3.55 12.91 -10.35
CA MET A 22 4.66 13.26 -9.45
C MET A 22 4.42 14.59 -8.72
N ALA A 23 3.62 15.50 -9.27
CA ALA A 23 3.24 16.77 -8.65
C ALA A 23 2.01 16.66 -7.73
N SER A 24 1.60 15.44 -7.37
CA SER A 24 0.44 15.19 -6.50
C SER A 24 0.53 15.99 -5.19
N PRO A 25 -0.57 16.65 -4.76
CA PRO A 25 -0.60 17.35 -3.47
C PRO A 25 -0.41 16.41 -2.28
N TYR A 26 -0.61 15.10 -2.49
CA TYR A 26 -0.45 14.06 -1.50
C TYR A 26 0.99 13.51 -1.40
N GLY A 27 1.97 14.05 -2.15
CA GLY A 27 3.36 13.56 -2.19
C GLY A 27 3.56 12.43 -3.20
N TYR A 28 4.82 12.03 -3.44
CA TYR A 28 5.19 10.90 -4.31
C TYR A 28 6.42 10.15 -3.74
N PRO A 29 6.25 9.01 -3.06
CA PRO A 29 5.00 8.29 -2.79
C PRO A 29 4.05 9.06 -1.85
N CYS A 30 2.81 8.60 -1.69
CA CYS A 30 1.81 9.32 -0.89
C CYS A 30 2.18 9.44 0.59
N ASP A 31 2.23 10.68 1.09
CA ASP A 31 2.16 10.99 2.51
C ASP A 31 0.75 10.70 3.03
N LEU A 32 0.60 9.58 3.74
CA LEU A 32 -0.68 9.11 4.28
C LEU A 32 -1.34 10.14 5.21
N ALA A 33 -0.58 11.05 5.83
CA ALA A 33 -1.13 12.07 6.70
C ALA A 33 -1.94 13.13 5.94
N ARG A 34 -1.68 13.32 4.65
CA ARG A 34 -2.35 14.28 3.76
C ARG A 34 -3.63 13.74 3.14
N LEU A 35 -3.86 12.43 3.20
CA LEU A 35 -5.06 11.81 2.64
C LEU A 35 -6.26 12.00 3.57
N PRO A 36 -7.48 12.21 3.02
CA PRO A 36 -8.70 12.36 3.80
C PRO A 36 -9.25 11.00 4.28
N ILE A 37 -8.42 10.22 4.96
CA ILE A 37 -8.71 8.89 5.49
C ILE A 37 -8.52 8.86 7.01
N SER A 38 -9.15 7.89 7.67
CA SER A 38 -9.09 7.72 9.12
C SER A 38 -7.67 7.39 9.59
N ARG A 39 -7.39 7.62 10.88
CA ARG A 39 -6.08 7.27 11.47
C ARG A 39 -5.86 5.77 11.42
N GLU A 40 -6.91 5.00 11.65
CA GLU A 40 -6.93 3.55 11.60
C GLU A 40 -6.49 3.03 10.23
N THR A 41 -7.03 3.59 9.14
CA THR A 41 -6.63 3.22 7.77
C THR A 41 -5.17 3.61 7.50
N ARG A 42 -4.70 4.77 7.97
CA ARG A 42 -3.29 5.19 7.81
C ARG A 42 -2.34 4.23 8.52
N ASP A 43 -2.62 3.93 9.78
CA ASP A 43 -1.81 3.05 10.62
C ASP A 43 -1.77 1.64 10.00
N GLU A 44 -2.88 1.15 9.45
CA GLU A 44 -2.94 -0.15 8.78
C GLU A 44 -2.13 -0.19 7.47
N LEU A 45 -2.20 0.85 6.63
CA LEU A 45 -1.41 0.93 5.40
C LEU A 45 0.10 1.01 5.68
N ALA A 46 0.50 1.75 6.71
CA ALA A 46 1.88 1.82 7.16
C ALA A 46 2.35 0.46 7.69
N ARG A 47 1.55 -0.19 8.55
CA ARG A 47 1.84 -1.52 9.09
C ARG A 47 1.98 -2.58 8.00
N LEU A 48 1.12 -2.56 6.97
CA LEU A 48 1.21 -3.46 5.83
C LEU A 48 2.50 -3.22 5.03
N SER A 49 2.90 -1.95 4.86
CA SER A 49 4.14 -1.62 4.15
C SER A 49 5.37 -2.09 4.92
N GLU A 50 5.39 -1.94 6.24
CA GLU A 50 6.42 -2.50 7.11
C GLU A 50 6.44 -4.03 7.06
N TRP A 51 5.27 -4.67 7.14
CA TRP A 51 5.17 -6.13 7.05
C TRP A 51 5.71 -6.62 5.70
N TYR A 52 5.34 -5.99 4.59
CA TYR A 52 5.87 -6.32 3.26
C TYR A 52 7.40 -6.32 3.21
N GLN A 53 8.07 -5.43 3.95
CA GLN A 53 9.54 -5.43 3.97
C GLN A 53 10.12 -6.74 4.52
N SER A 54 9.40 -7.46 5.39
CA SER A 54 9.85 -8.77 5.89
C SER A 54 9.65 -9.91 4.89
N SER A 55 8.96 -9.66 3.77
CA SER A 55 8.88 -10.58 2.64
C SER A 55 10.17 -10.60 1.80
N ILE A 56 11.13 -9.72 2.09
CA ILE A 56 12.37 -9.57 1.32
C ILE A 56 13.53 -10.10 2.16
N ASP A 57 14.36 -10.95 1.56
CA ASP A 57 15.66 -11.29 2.10
C ASP A 57 16.61 -10.10 1.88
N TRP A 58 16.75 -9.23 2.88
CA TRP A 58 17.59 -8.04 2.76
C TRP A 58 19.09 -8.34 2.69
N ASP A 59 19.51 -9.52 3.16
CA ASP A 59 20.92 -9.94 3.05
C ASP A 59 21.24 -10.30 1.59
N TYR A 60 20.27 -10.88 0.87
CA TYR A 60 20.38 -11.16 -0.55
C TYR A 60 19.02 -11.11 -1.28
N PRO A 61 18.57 -9.92 -1.74
CA PRO A 61 17.23 -9.71 -2.31
C PRO A 61 16.83 -10.60 -3.50
N PRO A 62 17.77 -11.12 -4.32
CA PRO A 62 17.42 -12.08 -5.37
C PRO A 62 16.93 -13.44 -4.85
N ASN A 63 17.09 -13.75 -3.55
CA ASN A 63 16.54 -14.97 -2.97
C ASN A 63 15.00 -14.95 -2.99
N PRO A 64 14.37 -16.14 -2.95
CA PRO A 64 12.93 -16.23 -2.71
C PRO A 64 12.53 -15.52 -1.42
N SER A 65 11.26 -15.10 -1.35
CA SER A 65 10.71 -14.50 -0.14
C SER A 65 10.93 -15.41 1.08
N PRO A 66 11.33 -14.85 2.25
CA PRO A 66 11.41 -15.60 3.51
C PRO A 66 10.03 -16.03 4.04
N TRP A 67 8.95 -15.48 3.50
CA TRP A 67 7.60 -15.83 3.91
C TRP A 67 7.24 -17.26 3.53
N SER A 68 6.50 -17.90 4.43
CA SER A 68 5.76 -19.12 4.08
C SER A 68 4.53 -18.79 3.24
N ASP A 69 3.98 -19.78 2.55
CA ASP A 69 2.72 -19.66 1.81
C ASP A 69 1.57 -19.16 2.71
N GLU A 70 1.57 -19.56 3.98
CA GLU A 70 0.56 -19.13 4.96
C GLU A 70 0.65 -17.63 5.24
N GLU A 71 1.87 -17.14 5.44
CA GLU A 71 2.12 -15.72 5.72
C GLU A 71 1.77 -14.87 4.50
N SER A 72 2.16 -15.32 3.30
CA SER A 72 1.80 -14.69 2.03
C SER A 72 0.27 -14.59 1.86
N ARG A 73 -0.45 -15.69 2.13
CA ARG A 73 -1.93 -15.71 2.07
C ARG A 73 -2.57 -14.76 3.08
N ARG A 74 -2.03 -14.69 4.30
CA ARG A 74 -2.52 -13.79 5.35
C ARG A 74 -2.28 -12.33 4.97
N PHE A 75 -1.10 -12.02 4.43
CA PHE A 75 -0.77 -10.68 3.95
C PHE A 75 -1.73 -10.24 2.84
N LYS A 76 -1.91 -11.07 1.81
CA LYS A 76 -2.84 -10.81 0.71
C LYS A 76 -4.25 -10.48 1.22
N GLN A 77 -4.77 -11.31 2.13
CA GLN A 77 -6.11 -11.09 2.67
C GLN A 77 -6.24 -9.74 3.39
N GLN A 78 -5.23 -9.36 4.18
CA GLN A 78 -5.25 -8.09 4.91
C GLN A 78 -5.05 -6.89 3.98
N ALA A 79 -4.13 -6.98 3.02
CA ALA A 79 -3.88 -5.93 2.04
C ALA A 79 -5.12 -5.62 1.18
N LEU A 80 -5.81 -6.65 0.68
CA LEU A 80 -7.05 -6.47 -0.08
C LEU A 80 -8.19 -5.91 0.79
N GLY A 81 -8.27 -6.34 2.05
CA GLY A 81 -9.22 -5.77 3.01
C GLY A 81 -8.97 -4.27 3.28
N ALA A 82 -7.71 -3.88 3.47
CA ALA A 82 -7.32 -2.49 3.65
C ALA A 82 -7.60 -1.65 2.40
N LEU A 83 -7.37 -2.19 1.20
CA LEU A 83 -7.70 -1.53 -0.06
C LEU A 83 -9.22 -1.25 -0.19
N ASP A 84 -10.06 -2.20 0.21
CA ASP A 84 -11.51 -2.01 0.20
C ASP A 84 -11.97 -0.92 1.19
N VAL A 85 -11.38 -0.88 2.40
CA VAL A 85 -11.66 0.18 3.38
C VAL A 85 -11.20 1.54 2.84
N LEU A 86 -9.98 1.61 2.31
CA LEU A 86 -9.40 2.80 1.71
C LEU A 86 -10.30 3.38 0.60
N ARG A 87 -10.77 2.54 -0.32
CA ARG A 87 -11.67 2.96 -1.41
C ARG A 87 -12.98 3.55 -0.88
N ARG A 88 -13.54 2.97 0.18
CA ARG A 88 -14.78 3.47 0.81
C ARG A 88 -14.56 4.83 1.48
N GLU A 89 -13.44 5.01 2.18
CA GLU A 89 -13.14 6.27 2.87
C GLU A 89 -12.84 7.41 1.90
N LEU A 90 -12.06 7.16 0.86
CA LEU A 90 -11.73 8.17 -0.15
C LEU A 90 -12.93 8.56 -1.02
N GLY A 91 -13.87 7.63 -1.24
CA GLY A 91 -15.09 7.88 -1.98
C GLY A 91 -14.86 8.30 -3.44
N ALA A 92 -15.86 8.98 -4.03
CA ALA A 92 -15.88 9.30 -5.46
C ALA A 92 -14.83 10.35 -5.90
N GLY A 93 -14.12 10.98 -4.97
CA GLY A 93 -13.02 11.91 -5.27
C GLY A 93 -11.75 11.23 -5.76
N PHE A 94 -11.66 9.90 -5.62
CA PHE A 94 -10.47 9.13 -5.91
C PHE A 94 -10.78 7.89 -6.75
N VAL A 95 -9.79 7.49 -7.54
CA VAL A 95 -9.71 6.17 -8.17
C VAL A 95 -8.44 5.51 -7.66
N VAL A 96 -8.59 4.42 -6.90
CA VAL A 96 -7.47 3.61 -6.41
C VAL A 96 -7.40 2.31 -7.21
N ARG A 97 -6.41 2.19 -8.09
CA ARG A 97 -6.16 1.00 -8.91
C ARG A 97 -5.34 -0.01 -8.12
N ASP A 98 -5.75 -1.26 -8.15
CA ASP A 98 -4.95 -2.35 -7.59
C ASP A 98 -3.88 -2.73 -8.61
N GLU A 99 -2.62 -2.50 -8.27
CA GLU A 99 -1.44 -2.90 -9.06
C GLU A 99 -0.49 -3.76 -8.21
N SER A 100 -0.99 -4.28 -7.09
CA SER A 100 -0.19 -5.00 -6.10
C SER A 100 0.24 -6.40 -6.55
N LEU A 101 -0.41 -6.94 -7.58
CA LEU A 101 -0.23 -8.30 -8.09
C LEU A 101 -0.43 -9.40 -7.05
N LEU A 102 -1.17 -9.09 -5.97
CA LEU A 102 -1.43 -10.02 -4.86
C LEU A 102 -2.37 -11.16 -5.25
#